data_AF-A0A0C2ZXC6-F1
#
_entry.id   AF-A0A0C2ZXC6-F1
#
_cell.length_a   1.000
_cell.length_b   1.000
_cell.length_c   1.000
_cell.angle_alpha   90.00
_cell.angle_beta   90.00
_cell.angle_gamma   90.00
#
_symmetry.space_group_name_H-M   'P 1'
#
loop_
_entity.id
_entity.type
_entity.pdbx_description
1 polymer ?
#
loop_
_entity_poly.entity_id
_entity_poly.type
_entity_poly.pdbx_seq_one_letter_code
_entity_poly.pdbx_strand_id
1 'polypeptide(L)'
;KQRAQDLLTIFSETCTVRFCHVDGKVEVLKGRWCTVCKEDEAYIKKYGKQKTFHVGSNSSCRQHIRHHYALYQECCTEQSLKEHHHAVPQAITKARKQTKQQEKDG
;
A
#
# COMPACT_ATOMS: atom_id res chain seq x y z
N LYS A 1 -17.67 -0.07 11.50
CA LYS A 1 -16.26 0.18 11.07
C LYS A 1 -16.09 -0.41 9.67
N GLN A 2 -16.10 0.41 8.62
CA GLN A 2 -15.70 -0.05 7.28
C GLN A 2 -14.27 -0.59 7.40
N ARG A 3 -14.12 -1.90 7.25
CA ARG A 3 -12.81 -2.55 7.30
C ARG A 3 -11.99 -1.94 6.17
N ALA A 4 -10.74 -1.56 6.46
CA ALA A 4 -9.80 -1.05 5.46
C ALA A 4 -9.32 -2.20 4.55
N GLN A 5 -10.28 -2.88 3.91
CA GLN A 5 -10.08 -4.01 3.01
C GLN A 5 -9.30 -3.58 1.77
N ASP A 6 -9.41 -2.32 1.39
CA ASP A 6 -8.57 -1.70 0.37
C ASP A 6 -7.07 -1.89 0.67
N LEU A 7 -6.66 -1.88 1.94
CA LEU A 7 -5.26 -2.12 2.26
C LEU A 7 -4.83 -3.55 1.96
N LEU A 8 -5.75 -4.52 2.08
CA LEU A 8 -5.44 -5.94 1.92
C LEU A 8 -5.18 -6.35 0.46
N THR A 9 -5.42 -5.45 -0.50
CA THR A 9 -5.06 -5.69 -1.91
C THR A 9 -3.56 -5.66 -2.14
N ILE A 10 -2.82 -4.85 -1.36
CA ILE A 10 -1.35 -4.70 -1.47
C ILE A 10 -0.64 -5.16 -0.20
N PHE A 11 -1.30 -5.05 0.94
CA PHE A 11 -0.73 -5.46 2.22
C PHE A 11 -1.29 -6.79 2.69
N SER A 12 -0.46 -7.56 3.37
CA SER A 12 -0.94 -8.67 4.20
C SER A 12 -1.84 -8.17 5.36
N GLU A 13 -2.50 -9.13 6.00
CA GLU A 13 -3.07 -8.92 7.32
C GLU A 13 -2.00 -8.48 8.34
N THR A 14 -2.46 -7.83 9.42
CA THR A 14 -1.54 -7.41 10.47
C THR A 14 -0.92 -8.62 11.15
N CYS A 15 0.40 -8.71 11.17
CA CYS A 15 1.13 -9.74 11.87
C CYS A 15 2.20 -9.15 12.80
N THR A 16 2.71 -9.99 13.70
CA THR A 16 3.85 -9.65 14.57
C THR A 16 5.06 -10.41 14.06
N VAL A 17 6.17 -9.70 13.86
CA VAL A 17 7.41 -10.26 13.32
C VAL A 17 8.55 -9.96 14.28
N ARG A 18 9.39 -10.96 14.53
CA ARG A 18 10.64 -10.82 15.27
C ARG A 18 11.80 -10.66 14.29
N PHE A 19 12.44 -9.50 14.29
CA PHE A 19 13.65 -9.21 13.53
C PHE A 19 14.86 -9.42 14.44
N CYS A 20 15.77 -10.31 14.02
CA CYS A 20 17.05 -10.51 14.68
C CYS A 20 18.13 -9.82 13.86
N HIS A 21 18.85 -8.89 14.48
CA HIS A 21 19.95 -8.15 13.87
C HIS A 21 21.28 -8.85 14.15
N VAL A 22 22.29 -8.56 13.32
CA VAL A 22 23.62 -9.18 13.40
C VAL A 22 24.37 -8.85 14.69
N ASP A 23 24.03 -7.73 15.33
CA ASP A 23 24.55 -7.29 16.63
C ASP A 23 23.90 -8.03 17.82
N GLY A 24 22.99 -8.97 17.55
CA GLY A 24 22.22 -9.70 18.55
C GLY A 24 20.97 -8.95 19.04
N LYS A 25 20.72 -7.72 18.56
CA LYS A 25 19.51 -6.98 18.90
C LYS A 25 18.28 -7.68 18.30
N VAL A 26 17.24 -7.82 19.11
CA VAL A 26 15.96 -8.38 18.69
C VAL A 26 14.88 -7.31 18.76
N GLU A 27 14.18 -7.09 17.65
CA GLU A 27 13.04 -6.18 17.58
C GLU A 27 11.77 -6.96 17.25
N VAL A 28 10.74 -6.81 18.06
CA VAL A 28 9.41 -7.40 17.80
C VAL A 28 8.47 -6.28 17.37
N LEU A 29 8.05 -6.35 16.11
CA LEU A 29 7.23 -5.31 15.48
C LEU A 29 5.89 -5.87 15.04
N LYS A 30 4.82 -5.12 15.28
CA LYS A 30 3.47 -5.41 14.78
C LYS A 30 3.15 -4.50 13.62
N GLY A 31 2.80 -5.06 12.47
CA GLY A 31 2.67 -4.33 11.22
C GLY A 31 2.16 -5.19 10.09
N ARG A 32 2.40 -4.76 8.85
CA ARG A 32 1.95 -5.45 7.63
C ARG A 32 3.08 -5.53 6.63
N TRP A 33 3.16 -6.63 5.91
CA TRP A 33 4.00 -6.75 4.72
C TRP A 33 3.32 -6.10 3.52
N CYS A 34 4.04 -5.26 2.77
CA CYS A 34 3.69 -5.00 1.38
C CYS A 34 4.06 -6.24 0.58
N THR A 35 3.09 -6.91 -0.07
CA THR A 35 3.33 -8.15 -0.81
C THR A 35 4.24 -7.92 -2.00
N VAL A 36 4.04 -6.80 -2.71
CA VAL A 36 4.85 -6.40 -3.87
C VAL A 36 6.32 -6.17 -3.48
N CYS A 37 6.60 -5.31 -2.49
CA CYS A 37 7.99 -5.04 -2.08
C CYS A 37 8.66 -6.26 -1.45
N LYS A 38 7.90 -7.14 -0.78
CA LYS A 38 8.45 -8.35 -0.14
C LYS A 38 8.89 -9.40 -1.17
N GLU A 39 8.41 -9.32 -2.40
CA GLU A 39 8.79 -10.23 -3.50
C GLU A 39 9.86 -9.62 -4.42
N ASP A 40 10.13 -8.31 -4.30
CA ASP A 40 11.20 -7.64 -5.04
C ASP A 40 12.59 -7.97 -4.42
N GLU A 41 13.25 -8.97 -5.01
CA GLU A 41 14.58 -9.42 -4.60
C GLU A 41 15.65 -8.32 -4.70
N ALA A 42 15.58 -7.46 -5.71
CA ALA A 42 16.51 -6.37 -5.92
C ALA A 42 16.37 -5.32 -4.80
N TYR A 43 15.13 -4.98 -4.44
CA TYR A 43 14.84 -4.09 -3.33
C TYR A 43 15.30 -4.70 -2.00
N ILE A 44 14.99 -5.98 -1.75
CA ILE A 44 15.39 -6.67 -0.52
C ILE A 44 16.90 -6.76 -0.40
N LYS A 45 17.62 -7.06 -1.49
CA LYS A 45 19.08 -7.13 -1.49
C LYS A 45 19.71 -5.77 -1.16
N LYS A 46 19.09 -4.68 -1.62
CA LYS A 46 19.60 -3.31 -1.42
C LYS A 46 19.27 -2.73 -0.05
N TYR A 47 18.06 -2.94 0.45
CA TYR A 47 17.53 -2.25 1.63
C TYR A 47 17.22 -3.17 2.82
N GLY A 48 17.21 -4.47 2.60
CA GLY A 48 16.83 -5.48 3.59
C GLY A 48 15.32 -5.71 3.67
N LYS A 49 14.94 -6.94 4.03
CA LYS A 49 13.54 -7.37 4.10
C LYS A 49 12.73 -6.58 5.12
N GLN A 50 13.32 -6.14 6.24
CA GLN A 50 12.61 -5.35 7.25
C GLN A 50 12.01 -4.05 6.67
N LYS A 51 12.59 -3.46 5.62
CA LYS A 51 12.07 -2.24 4.98
C LYS A 51 10.75 -2.44 4.23
N THR A 52 10.38 -3.69 3.92
CA THR A 52 9.09 -4.03 3.29
C THR A 52 8.00 -4.30 4.32
N PHE A 53 8.34 -4.23 5.62
CA PHE A 53 7.42 -4.35 6.74
C PHE A 53 7.02 -2.97 7.25
N HIS A 54 5.74 -2.64 7.09
CA HIS A 54 5.20 -1.34 7.48
C HIS A 54 4.58 -1.42 8.88
N VAL A 55 5.23 -0.74 9.81
CA VAL A 55 4.72 -0.47 11.16
C VAL A 55 4.09 0.92 11.12
N GLY A 56 2.78 1.02 11.33
CA GLY A 56 2.12 2.32 11.31
C GLY A 56 0.61 2.25 11.10
N SER A 57 0.03 3.42 10.87
CA SER A 57 -1.41 3.58 10.67
C SER A 57 -1.82 3.24 9.24
N ASN A 58 -3.13 3.12 9.02
CA ASN A 58 -3.69 2.93 7.68
C ASN A 58 -3.29 4.08 6.73
N SER A 59 -3.08 5.29 7.24
CA SER A 59 -2.70 6.45 6.43
C SER A 59 -1.31 6.31 5.82
N SER A 60 -0.32 5.84 6.60
CA SER A 60 1.02 5.59 6.07
C SER A 60 1.03 4.44 5.07
N CYS A 61 0.23 3.39 5.31
CA CYS A 61 0.05 2.30 4.35
C CYS A 61 -0.54 2.82 3.02
N ARG A 62 -1.56 3.69 3.06
CA ARG A 62 -2.13 4.28 1.83
C ARG A 62 -1.19 5.19 1.08
N GLN A 63 -0.33 5.91 1.81
CA GLN A 63 0.71 6.70 1.16
C GLN A 63 1.69 5.78 0.41
N HIS A 64 2.06 4.65 0.99
CA HIS A 64 2.89 3.65 0.33
C HIS A 64 2.20 3.02 -0.89
N ILE A 65 0.90 2.68 -0.79
CA ILE A 65 0.10 2.13 -1.91
C ILE A 65 0.17 3.00 -3.16
N ARG A 66 0.33 4.32 -3.04
CA ARG A 66 0.48 5.20 -4.21
C ARG A 66 1.64 4.80 -5.12
N HIS A 67 2.71 4.21 -4.58
CA HIS A 67 3.83 3.70 -5.37
C HIS A 67 3.47 2.43 -6.16
N HIS A 68 2.43 1.72 -5.73
CA HIS A 68 1.88 0.51 -6.36
C HIS A 68 0.48 0.74 -6.92
N TYR A 69 0.17 1.98 -7.31
CA TYR A 69 -1.21 2.38 -7.60
C TYR A 69 -1.86 1.56 -8.73
N ALA A 70 -1.11 1.22 -9.79
CA ALA A 70 -1.65 0.44 -10.91
C ALA A 70 -2.18 -0.92 -10.43
N LEU A 71 -1.35 -1.69 -9.73
CA LEU A 71 -1.74 -2.97 -9.14
C LEU A 71 -2.87 -2.81 -8.13
N TYR A 72 -2.81 -1.77 -7.30
CA TYR A 72 -3.87 -1.47 -6.33
C TYR A 72 -5.23 -1.22 -7.02
N GLN A 73 -5.24 -0.44 -8.11
CA GLN A 73 -6.44 -0.13 -8.87
C GLN A 73 -7.02 -1.40 -9.51
N GLU A 74 -6.19 -2.26 -10.08
CA GLU A 74 -6.60 -3.54 -10.66
C GLU A 74 -7.23 -4.45 -9.60
N CYS A 75 -6.54 -4.69 -8.48
CA CYS A 75 -7.05 -5.52 -7.39
C CYS A 75 -8.34 -4.94 -6.77
N CYS A 76 -8.44 -3.61 -6.63
CA CYS A 76 -9.68 -3.00 -6.17
C CYS A 76 -10.82 -3.22 -7.16
N THR A 77 -10.55 -3.13 -8.47
CA THR A 77 -11.56 -3.36 -9.52
C THR A 77 -12.05 -4.81 -9.50
N GLU A 78 -11.12 -5.77 -9.47
CA GLU A 78 -11.42 -7.20 -9.44
C GLU A 78 -12.26 -7.59 -8.22
N GLN A 79 -11.93 -7.05 -7.04
CA GLN A 79 -12.64 -7.32 -5.79
C GLN A 79 -13.88 -6.44 -5.60
N SER A 80 -14.26 -5.64 -6.59
CA SER A 80 -15.37 -4.66 -6.52
C SER A 80 -15.26 -3.73 -5.30
N LEU A 81 -14.03 -3.39 -4.91
CA LEU A 81 -13.72 -2.48 -3.82
C LEU A 81 -13.59 -1.05 -4.33
N LYS A 82 -14.14 -0.11 -3.57
CA LYS A 82 -13.94 1.31 -3.83
C LYS A 82 -12.54 1.73 -3.41
N GLU A 83 -11.80 2.32 -4.36
CA GLU A 83 -10.50 2.93 -4.08
C GLU A 83 -10.61 4.00 -2.98
N HIS A 84 -9.67 3.98 -2.04
CA HIS A 84 -9.61 4.98 -1.01
C HIS A 84 -8.99 6.27 -1.56
N HIS A 85 -9.64 7.41 -1.39
CA HIS A 85 -9.20 8.69 -1.95
C HIS A 85 -7.75 9.08 -1.56
N HIS A 86 -7.29 8.78 -0.33
CA HIS A 86 -5.90 8.97 0.07
C HIS A 86 -4.88 8.04 -0.62
N ALA A 87 -5.29 6.91 -1.18
CA ALA A 87 -4.42 5.99 -1.94
C ALA A 87 -4.32 6.35 -3.42
N VAL A 88 -5.23 7.21 -3.93
CA VAL A 88 -5.23 7.65 -5.33
C VAL A 88 -4.19 8.78 -5.53
N PRO A 89 -3.27 8.66 -6.51
CA PRO A 89 -2.35 9.73 -6.89
C PRO A 89 -3.08 11.02 -7.31
N GLN A 90 -2.45 12.17 -7.06
CA GLN A 90 -3.05 13.47 -7.39
C GLN A 90 -3.26 13.65 -8.89
N ALA A 91 -2.34 13.16 -9.74
CA ALA A 91 -2.47 13.25 -11.20
C ALA A 91 -3.78 12.60 -11.69
N ILE A 92 -4.09 11.41 -11.17
CA ILE A 92 -5.29 10.65 -11.52
C ILE A 92 -6.54 11.32 -10.95
N THR A 93 -6.45 11.83 -9.71
CA THR A 93 -7.52 12.62 -9.11
C THR A 93 -7.87 13.86 -9.94
N LYS A 94 -6.86 14.56 -10.47
CA LYS A 94 -7.06 15.75 -11.32
C LYS A 94 -7.68 15.38 -12.67
N ALA A 95 -7.17 14.34 -13.34
CA ALA A 95 -7.72 13.86 -14.60
C ALA A 95 -9.21 13.49 -14.48
N ARG A 96 -9.58 12.71 -13.44
CA ARG A 96 -10.98 12.35 -13.15
C ARG A 96 -11.90 13.55 -12.91
N LYS A 97 -11.38 14.65 -12.38
CA LYS A 97 -12.16 15.89 -12.19
C LYS A 97 -12.36 16.64 -13.50
N GLN A 98 -11.32 16.71 -14.35
CA GLN A 98 -11.39 17.39 -15.64
C GLN A 98 -12.37 16.70 -16.60
N THR A 99 -12.36 15.37 -16.69
CA THR A 99 -13.33 14.62 -17.51
C THR A 99 -14.77 14.91 -17.08
N LYS A 100 -15.04 14.88 -15.77
CA LYS A 100 -16.37 15.20 -15.23
C LYS A 100 -16.84 16.63 -15.47
N GLN A 101 -15.92 17.56 -15.69
CA GLN A 101 -16.25 18.94 -16.00
C GLN A 101 -16.57 19.09 -17.48
N GLN A 102 -15.77 18.48 -18.36
CA GLN A 102 -16.02 18.45 -19.80
C GLN A 102 -17.34 17.76 -20.19
N GLU A 103 -17.76 16.70 -19.46
CA GLU A 103 -19.06 16.04 -19.66
C GLU A 103 -20.27 16.88 -19.20
N LYS A 104 -20.06 17.91 -18.37
CA LYS A 104 -21.14 18.78 -17.88
C LYS A 104 -21.30 20.05 -18.71
N ASP A 105 -20.22 20.47 -19.37
CA ASP A 105 -20.17 21.68 -20.17
C ASP A 105 -20.45 21.42 -21.67
N GLY A 106 -20.69 20.17 -22.07
CA GLY A 106 -21.09 19.76 -23.42
C GLY A 106 -22.43 19.04 -23.45
#